data_AF-A0A815YEJ7-F1
#
_entry.id   AF-A0A815YEJ7-F1
#
_cell.length_a   1.000
_cell.length_b   1.000
_cell.length_c   1.000
_cell.angle_alpha   90.00
_cell.angle_beta   90.00
_cell.angle_gamma   90.00
#
_symmetry.space_group_name_H-M   'P 1'
#
loop_
_entity.id
_entity.type
_entity.pdbx_description
1 polymer ?
#
loop_
_entity_poly.entity_id
_entity_poly.type
_entity_poly.pdbx_seq_one_letter_code
_entity_poly.pdbx_strand_id
1 'polypeptide(L)'
;MDHWSKGRVALVGDAAYCPAPITGMGTSLALIGAYILTGELARSQNHIEAFKQYEDLMRPHVVKAQKLFPMATRIAAPDTATAIYVRNVLVSVAAKIFNTRFAAKMLEEKFDNTSSLPDYESLSLR
;
A
#
# COMPACT_ATOMS: atom_id res chain seq x y z
N MET A 1 3.14 11.73 9.86
CA MET A 1 4.05 12.82 9.46
C MET A 1 3.27 13.80 8.63
N ASP A 2 3.50 15.09 8.87
CA ASP A 2 2.78 16.17 8.20
C ASP A 2 3.30 16.42 6.78
N HIS A 3 4.58 16.12 6.51
CA HIS A 3 5.18 16.20 5.18
C HIS A 3 6.12 15.02 4.91
N TRP A 4 6.25 14.62 3.64
CA TRP A 4 7.19 13.57 3.19
C TRP A 4 8.41 14.11 2.44
N SER A 5 8.60 15.43 2.43
CA SER A 5 9.75 16.05 1.80
C SER A 5 10.27 17.23 2.62
N LYS A 6 11.57 17.54 2.44
CA LYS A 6 12.21 18.73 3.00
C LYS A 6 13.35 19.18 2.09
N GLY A 7 13.24 20.40 1.57
CA GLY A 7 14.21 20.92 0.61
C GLY A 7 14.25 20.07 -0.66
N ARG A 8 15.39 19.46 -0.96
CA ARG A 8 15.61 18.58 -2.13
C ARG A 8 15.55 17.09 -1.79
N VAL A 9 15.10 16.74 -0.58
CA VAL A 9 14.99 15.35 -0.11
C VAL A 9 13.52 14.98 -0.01
N ALA A 10 13.15 13.84 -0.58
CA ALA A 10 11.84 13.22 -0.44
C ALA A 10 11.98 11.81 0.14
N LEU A 11 10.99 11.40 0.92
CA LEU A 11 10.88 10.07 1.50
C LEU A 11 9.88 9.25 0.66
N VAL A 12 10.13 7.95 0.52
CA VAL A 12 9.25 7.03 -0.22
C VAL A 12 9.19 5.67 0.48
N GLY A 13 8.07 4.97 0.32
CA GLY A 13 7.86 3.64 0.93
C GLY A 13 7.82 3.72 2.46
N ASP A 14 8.37 2.71 3.14
CA ASP A 14 8.33 2.61 4.60
C ASP A 14 9.03 3.78 5.32
N ALA A 15 9.94 4.49 4.65
CA ALA A 15 10.56 5.70 5.17
C ALA A 15 9.57 6.88 5.29
N ALA A 16 8.52 6.89 4.46
CA ALA A 16 7.50 7.94 4.43
C ALA A 16 6.19 7.51 5.11
N TYR A 17 5.74 6.29 4.83
CA TYR A 17 4.46 5.76 5.25
C TYR A 17 4.55 4.25 5.50
N CYS A 18 4.74 3.88 6.77
CA CYS A 18 4.62 2.49 7.17
C CYS A 18 3.13 2.08 7.16
N PRO A 19 2.71 1.08 6.37
CA PRO A 19 1.34 0.58 6.41
C PRO A 19 1.09 -0.23 7.68
N ALA A 20 -0.19 -0.49 7.97
CA ALA A 20 -0.51 -1.36 9.08
C ALA A 20 -0.04 -2.81 8.80
N PRO A 21 0.60 -3.51 9.77
CA PRO A 21 1.31 -4.79 9.51
C PRO A 21 0.47 -5.88 8.85
N ILE A 22 -0.86 -5.85 9.05
CA ILE A 22 -1.79 -6.89 8.62
C ILE A 22 -2.27 -6.68 7.17
N THR A 23 -2.06 -5.49 6.57
CA THR A 23 -2.64 -5.17 5.26
C THR A 23 -1.85 -5.74 4.08
N GLY A 24 -0.57 -6.08 4.30
CA GLY A 24 0.32 -6.60 3.26
C GLY A 24 0.56 -5.61 2.11
N MET A 25 0.44 -4.29 2.38
CA MET A 25 0.49 -3.24 1.36
C MET A 25 1.85 -2.54 1.23
N GLY A 26 2.87 -2.92 2.01
CA GLY A 26 4.19 -2.25 2.04
C GLY A 26 4.82 -2.13 0.65
N THR A 27 5.02 -3.26 -0.01
CA THR A 27 5.63 -3.29 -1.35
C THR A 27 4.79 -2.54 -2.37
N SER A 28 3.46 -2.73 -2.37
CA SER A 28 2.56 -2.04 -3.31
C SER A 28 2.63 -0.52 -3.14
N LEU A 29 2.61 -0.01 -1.90
CA LEU A 29 2.71 1.43 -1.64
C LEU A 29 4.09 2.00 -1.95
N ALA A 30 5.15 1.21 -1.76
CA ALA A 30 6.50 1.60 -2.16
C ALA A 30 6.59 1.78 -3.69
N LEU A 31 6.04 0.83 -4.46
CA LEU A 31 6.01 0.89 -5.93
C LEU A 31 5.15 2.03 -6.45
N ILE A 32 3.92 2.18 -5.95
CA ILE A 32 3.03 3.29 -6.32
C ILE A 32 3.70 4.62 -5.99
N GLY A 33 4.30 4.73 -4.80
CA GLY A 33 4.99 5.95 -4.39
C GLY A 33 6.17 6.31 -5.28
N ALA A 34 7.01 5.33 -5.63
CA ALA A 34 8.13 5.55 -6.53
C ALA A 34 7.66 5.97 -7.93
N TYR A 35 6.59 5.36 -8.44
CA TYR A 35 5.99 5.70 -9.72
C TYR A 35 5.49 7.15 -9.75
N ILE A 36 4.65 7.53 -8.77
CA ILE A 36 4.11 8.90 -8.68
C ILE A 36 5.25 9.91 -8.49
N LEU A 37 6.18 9.66 -7.56
CA LEU A 37 7.27 10.59 -7.28
C LEU A 37 8.12 10.86 -8.52
N THR A 38 8.49 9.80 -9.24
CA THR A 38 9.30 9.93 -10.46
C THR A 38 8.51 10.62 -11.57
N GLY A 39 7.22 10.29 -11.72
CA GLY A 39 6.34 10.91 -12.71
C GLY A 39 6.14 12.41 -12.47
N GLU A 40 5.88 12.82 -11.23
CA GLU A 40 5.75 14.23 -10.87
C GLU A 40 7.09 14.97 -11.03
N LEU A 41 8.22 14.35 -10.67
CA LEU A 41 9.54 14.93 -10.91
C LEU A 41 9.85 15.12 -12.40
N ALA A 42 9.41 14.20 -13.26
CA ALA A 42 9.61 14.30 -14.70
C ALA A 42 8.69 15.35 -15.36
N ARG A 43 7.51 15.59 -14.79
CA ARG A 43 6.50 16.51 -15.32
C ARG A 43 6.71 17.96 -14.86
N SER A 44 7.13 18.16 -13.61
CA SER A 44 7.26 19.49 -13.02
C SER A 44 8.61 20.14 -13.34
N GLN A 45 8.62 21.47 -13.49
CA GLN A 45 9.84 22.25 -13.70
C GLN A 45 10.66 22.45 -12.41
N ASN A 46 10.04 22.25 -11.24
CA ASN A 46 10.66 22.44 -9.94
C ASN A 46 10.29 21.29 -8.99
N HIS A 47 11.22 20.96 -8.08
CA HIS A 47 11.04 19.84 -7.14
C HIS A 47 10.01 20.12 -6.04
N ILE A 48 9.72 21.39 -5.73
CA ILE A 48 8.79 21.76 -4.66
C ILE A 48 7.36 21.37 -5.06
N GLU A 49 6.99 21.72 -6.30
CA GLU A 49 5.72 21.36 -6.91
C GLU A 49 5.61 19.85 -7.07
N ALA A 50 6.64 19.19 -7.61
CA ALA A 50 6.66 17.74 -7.75
C ALA A 50 6.41 17.02 -6.43
N PHE A 51 7.09 17.43 -5.35
CA PHE A 51 6.92 16.81 -4.04
C PHE A 51 5.55 17.06 -3.43
N LYS A 52 4.97 18.25 -3.65
CA LYS A 52 3.61 18.54 -3.21
C LYS A 52 2.60 17.65 -3.93
N GLN A 53 2.69 17.54 -5.25
CA GLN A 53 1.78 16.71 -6.04
C GLN A 53 1.94 15.22 -5.70
N TYR A 54 3.17 14.76 -5.49
CA TYR A 54 3.46 13.42 -4.98
C TYR A 54 2.72 13.14 -3.67
N GLU A 55 2.83 14.06 -2.71
CA GLU A 55 2.18 13.92 -1.42
C GLU A 55 0.65 13.89 -1.57
N ASP A 56 0.07 14.85 -2.29
CA ASP A 56 -1.38 14.96 -2.50
C ASP A 56 -1.97 13.69 -3.15
N LEU A 57 -1.29 13.13 -4.16
CA LEU A 57 -1.71 11.91 -4.82
C LEU A 57 -1.54 10.66 -3.95
N MET A 58 -0.49 10.60 -3.13
CA MET A 58 -0.16 9.40 -2.36
C MET A 58 -0.94 9.30 -1.03
N ARG A 59 -1.40 10.43 -0.45
CA ARG A 59 -2.15 10.49 0.82
C ARG A 59 -3.37 9.55 0.88
N PRO A 60 -4.28 9.50 -0.13
CA PRO A 60 -5.43 8.60 -0.09
C PRO A 60 -5.03 7.12 -0.02
N HIS A 61 -3.99 6.71 -0.76
CA HIS A 61 -3.50 5.33 -0.78
C HIS A 61 -2.93 4.92 0.59
N VAL A 62 -2.16 5.82 1.21
CA VAL A 62 -1.58 5.60 2.55
C VAL A 62 -2.67 5.50 3.61
N VAL A 63 -3.62 6.44 3.62
CA VAL A 63 -4.73 6.43 4.59
C VAL A 63 -5.53 5.14 4.47
N LYS A 64 -5.79 4.65 3.26
CA LYS A 64 -6.49 3.38 3.04
C LYS A 64 -5.69 2.18 3.57
N ALA A 65 -4.38 2.14 3.34
CA ALA A 65 -3.51 1.04 3.78
C ALA A 65 -3.18 1.04 5.28
N GLN A 66 -3.35 2.17 5.97
CA GLN A 66 -3.17 2.30 7.42
C GLN A 66 -4.45 2.01 8.21
N LYS A 67 -5.62 2.05 7.56
CA LYS A 67 -6.89 1.68 8.19
C LYS A 67 -6.92 0.18 8.50
N LEU A 68 -6.95 -0.15 9.79
CA LEU A 68 -7.28 -1.47 10.30
C LEU A 68 -8.74 -1.50 10.72
N PHE A 69 -9.41 -2.63 10.50
CA PHE A 69 -10.69 -2.86 11.16
C PHE A 69 -10.45 -3.14 12.66
N PRO A 70 -11.35 -2.71 13.57
CA PRO A 70 -11.10 -2.73 15.03
C PRO A 70 -10.70 -4.09 15.63
N MET A 71 -11.01 -5.20 14.96
CA MET A 71 -10.68 -6.56 15.40
C MET A 71 -9.47 -7.20 14.70
N ALA A 72 -8.83 -6.50 13.76
CA ALA A 72 -7.74 -7.06 12.94
C ALA A 72 -6.58 -7.56 13.80
N THR A 73 -6.17 -6.75 14.79
CA THR A 73 -5.07 -7.07 15.69
C THR A 73 -5.36 -8.27 16.58
N ARG A 74 -6.59 -8.35 17.13
CA ARG A 74 -7.04 -9.47 17.98
C ARG A 74 -7.14 -10.80 17.23
N ILE A 75 -7.52 -10.76 15.96
CA ILE A 75 -7.60 -11.97 15.12
C ILE A 75 -6.19 -12.41 14.67
N ALA A 76 -5.32 -11.46 14.33
CA ALA A 76 -3.96 -11.76 13.87
C ALA A 76 -3.08 -12.30 15.02
N ALA A 77 -3.13 -11.64 16.17
CA ALA A 77 -2.33 -11.97 17.36
C ALA A 77 -3.24 -12.21 18.58
N PRO A 78 -3.94 -13.37 18.64
CA PRO A 78 -4.71 -13.74 19.82
C PRO A 78 -3.79 -14.04 21.01
N ASP A 79 -4.23 -13.64 22.19
CA ASP A 79 -3.51 -13.73 23.47
C ASP A 79 -3.81 -15.01 24.27
N THR A 80 -4.69 -15.88 23.75
CA THR A 80 -5.10 -17.13 24.42
C THR A 80 -4.81 -18.37 23.57
N ALA A 81 -4.39 -19.45 24.22
CA ALA A 81 -4.05 -20.72 23.57
C ALA A 81 -5.23 -21.34 22.79
N THR A 82 -6.44 -21.21 23.34
CA THR A 82 -7.68 -21.66 22.69
C THR A 82 -7.96 -20.86 21.42
N ALA A 83 -7.78 -19.54 21.45
CA ALA A 83 -7.95 -18.69 20.28
C ALA A 83 -6.89 -18.96 19.20
N ILE A 84 -5.64 -19.26 19.57
CA ILE A 84 -4.60 -19.68 18.62
C ILE A 84 -5.02 -20.98 17.92
N TYR A 85 -5.51 -21.97 18.67
CA TYR A 85 -5.99 -23.24 18.12
C TYR A 85 -7.16 -23.03 17.14
N VAL A 86 -8.19 -22.29 17.56
CA VAL A 86 -9.36 -21.99 16.72
C VAL A 86 -8.93 -21.24 15.45
N ARG A 87 -8.08 -20.22 15.57
CA ARG A 87 -7.52 -19.49 14.42
C ARG A 87 -6.80 -20.43 13.46
N ASN A 88 -5.92 -21.30 13.95
CA ASN A 88 -5.16 -22.22 13.10
C ASN A 88 -6.06 -23.22 12.37
N VAL A 89 -7.10 -23.74 13.04
CA VAL A 89 -8.10 -24.61 12.41
C VAL A 89 -8.83 -23.85 11.30
N LEU A 90 -9.36 -22.66 11.58
CA LEU A 90 -10.06 -21.83 10.59
C LEU A 90 -9.16 -21.48 9.40
N VAL A 91 -7.92 -21.08 9.63
CA VAL A 91 -6.94 -20.79 8.57
C VAL A 91 -6.67 -22.04 7.73
N SER A 92 -6.50 -23.22 8.34
CA SER A 92 -6.23 -24.47 7.61
C SER A 92 -7.40 -24.92 6.74
N VAL A 93 -8.63 -24.71 7.22
CA VAL A 93 -9.86 -25.01 6.46
C VAL A 93 -10.02 -24.00 5.33
N ALA A 94 -9.84 -22.71 5.61
CA ALA A 94 -9.91 -21.66 4.61
C ALA A 94 -8.88 -21.90 3.49
N ALA A 95 -7.62 -22.20 3.82
CA ALA A 95 -6.56 -22.46 2.84
C ALA A 95 -6.87 -23.67 1.92
N LYS A 96 -7.59 -24.68 2.41
CA LYS A 96 -8.01 -25.83 1.59
C LYS A 96 -9.20 -25.50 0.68
N ILE A 97 -10.05 -24.56 1.09
CA ILE A 97 -11.22 -24.09 0.31
C ILE A 97 -10.80 -23.00 -0.70
N PHE A 98 -9.78 -22.19 -0.37
CA PHE A 98 -9.23 -21.11 -1.20
C PHE A 98 -8.37 -21.70 -2.33
N ASN A 99 -9.04 -22.15 -3.39
CA ASN A 99 -8.39 -22.47 -4.65
C ASN A 99 -7.78 -21.20 -5.30
N THR A 100 -6.76 -21.37 -6.14
CA THR A 100 -5.96 -20.33 -6.81
C THR A 100 -6.78 -19.20 -7.47
N ARG A 101 -8.00 -19.48 -7.89
CA ARG A 101 -8.93 -18.51 -8.51
C ARG A 101 -9.34 -17.36 -7.59
N PHE A 102 -9.45 -17.58 -6.28
CA PHE A 102 -9.84 -16.52 -5.35
C PHE A 102 -8.64 -15.65 -4.95
N ALA A 103 -7.44 -16.25 -4.89
CA ALA A 103 -6.19 -15.50 -4.74
C ALA A 103 -5.94 -14.57 -5.94
N ALA A 104 -6.22 -15.05 -7.16
CA ALA A 104 -6.16 -14.23 -8.36
C ALA A 104 -7.14 -13.04 -8.30
N LYS A 105 -8.38 -13.26 -7.83
CA LYS A 105 -9.39 -12.19 -7.70
C LYS A 105 -9.03 -11.14 -6.64
N MET A 106 -8.39 -11.53 -5.53
CA MET A 106 -7.88 -10.58 -4.52
C MET A 106 -6.68 -9.78 -5.03
N LEU A 107 -5.81 -10.39 -5.84
CA LEU A 107 -4.75 -9.68 -6.52
C LEU A 107 -5.34 -8.69 -7.53
N GLU A 108 -6.29 -9.13 -8.35
CA GLU A 108 -6.99 -8.31 -9.34
C GLU A 108 -7.69 -7.11 -8.68
N GLU A 109 -8.40 -7.29 -7.56
CA GLU A 109 -9.01 -6.19 -6.81
C GLU A 109 -7.96 -5.22 -6.22
N LYS A 110 -6.80 -5.72 -5.78
CA LYS A 110 -5.66 -4.87 -5.37
C LYS A 110 -5.06 -4.11 -6.56
N PHE A 111 -5.01 -4.70 -7.76
CA PHE A 111 -4.56 -4.05 -8.99
C PHE A 111 -5.58 -3.05 -9.54
N ASP A 112 -6.87 -3.29 -9.38
CA ASP A 112 -7.93 -2.39 -9.88
C ASP A 112 -7.93 -1.05 -9.13
N ASN A 113 -7.39 -1.02 -7.91
CA ASN A 113 -7.11 0.21 -7.16
C ASN A 113 -5.93 1.04 -7.75
N THR A 114 -5.26 0.55 -8.80
CA THR A 114 -4.20 1.23 -9.56
C THR A 114 -4.77 2.01 -10.75
N SER A 115 -6.04 1.78 -11.12
CA SER A 115 -6.74 2.50 -12.19
C SER A 115 -6.86 4.02 -11.94
N SER A 116 -6.61 4.47 -10.71
CA SER A 116 -6.60 5.88 -10.33
C SER A 116 -5.23 6.56 -10.45
N LEU A 117 -4.19 5.86 -10.93
CA LEU A 117 -2.88 6.48 -11.07
C LEU A 117 -2.82 7.39 -12.29
N PRO A 118 -2.13 8.55 -12.20
CA PRO A 118 -1.85 9.37 -13.36
C PRO A 118 -1.01 8.59 -14.38
N ASP A 119 -1.28 8.80 -15.67
CA ASP A 119 -0.41 8.30 -16.71
C ASP A 119 0.75 9.27 -16.96
N TYR A 120 1.97 8.75 -16.97
CA TYR A 120 3.18 9.52 -17.19
C TYR A 120 3.86 9.05 -18.47
N GLU A 121 3.60 9.75 -19.59
CA GLU A 121 4.24 9.45 -20.88
C GLU A 121 5.78 9.45 -20.78
N SER A 122 6.34 10.28 -19.89
CA SER A 122 7.78 10.38 -19.63
C SER A 122 8.40 9.11 -19.04
N LEU A 123 7.59 8.21 -18.47
CA LEU A 123 8.04 6.93 -17.90
C LEU A 123 7.79 5.74 -18.83
N SER A 124 7.25 5.96 -20.03
CA SER A 124 7.13 4.91 -21.03
C SER A 124 8.51 4.48 -21.51
N LEU A 125 8.85 3.20 -21.27
CA LEU A 125 10.09 2.59 -21.78
C LEU A 125 9.99 2.51 -23.31
N ARG A 126 10.75 3.38 -24.00
CA ARG A 126 11.01 3.25 -25.43
C ARG A 126 12.05 2.17 -25.71
#